data_AF-A0A8H5EPK2-F1
#
_entry.id   AF-A0A8H5EPK2-F1
#
_cell.length_a   1.000
_cell.length_b   1.000
_cell.length_c   1.000
_cell.angle_alpha   90.00
_cell.angle_beta   90.00
_cell.angle_gamma   90.00
#
_symmetry.space_group_name_H-M   'P 1'
#
loop_
_entity.id
_entity.type
_entity.pdbx_description
1 polymer ?
#
loop_
_entity_poly.entity_id
_entity_poly.type
_entity_poly.pdbx_seq_one_letter_code
_entity_poly.pdbx_strand_id
1 'polypeptide(L)'
;MISVLIEHPEDGFFLYETGAGKDYPEVWGPQLADIFARGEHNEDLELDAAIKKTGHDIKDVKGVIIGHLHLDHAGGLEYFRGTDVPIYDHEIELKNAFYSVASKVDIGVYLPTYLKFDLNWTPLYGDSILIARGITVHLCPGHTPGLCIMQVNLKESGTWILTSDLYIVQENYDNLSTQGWLTRDHAAWSQSNQLVHMLQKATGAKVILGHDRNALMRHKLAPEYYE
;
A
#
# COMPACT_ATOMS: atom_id res chain seq x y z
N MET A 1 -1.26 -8.35 2.79
CA MET A 1 -1.09 -7.14 1.98
C MET A 1 -1.97 -7.24 0.75
N ILE A 2 -2.65 -6.16 0.40
CA ILE A 2 -3.56 -6.04 -0.75
C ILE A 2 -3.02 -4.97 -1.70
N SER A 3 -2.87 -5.33 -2.97
CA SER A 3 -2.69 -4.37 -4.05
C SER A 3 -4.04 -4.07 -4.72
N VAL A 4 -4.26 -2.82 -5.14
CA VAL A 4 -5.49 -2.41 -5.83
C VAL A 4 -5.16 -1.75 -7.16
N LEU A 5 -5.69 -2.31 -8.25
CA LEU A 5 -5.65 -1.72 -9.58
C LEU A 5 -6.88 -0.82 -9.79
N ILE A 6 -6.67 0.42 -10.20
CA ILE A 6 -7.72 1.43 -10.42
C ILE A 6 -7.67 1.87 -11.87
N GLU A 7 -8.75 1.64 -12.61
CA GLU A 7 -8.95 2.20 -13.95
C GLU A 7 -9.50 3.64 -13.83
N HIS A 8 -8.67 4.65 -14.10
CA HIS A 8 -9.11 6.04 -14.15
C HIS A 8 -9.47 6.45 -15.59
N PRO A 9 -10.66 7.03 -15.84
CA PRO A 9 -11.15 7.27 -17.21
C PRO A 9 -10.33 8.28 -18.01
N GLU A 10 -9.56 9.15 -17.35
CA GLU A 10 -8.78 10.22 -18.01
C GLU A 10 -7.27 9.97 -17.96
N ASP A 11 -6.78 9.27 -16.93
CA ASP A 11 -5.35 9.16 -16.61
C ASP A 11 -4.80 7.72 -16.74
N GLY A 12 -5.67 6.75 -17.04
CA GLY A 12 -5.31 5.34 -17.18
C GLY A 12 -5.23 4.59 -15.85
N PHE A 13 -4.40 3.54 -15.80
CA PHE A 13 -4.35 2.65 -14.65
C PHE A 13 -3.43 3.18 -13.54
N PHE A 14 -3.95 3.27 -12.32
CA PHE A 14 -3.14 3.44 -11.11
C PHE A 14 -3.06 2.13 -10.35
N LEU A 15 -1.92 1.88 -9.72
CA LEU A 15 -1.72 0.74 -8.84
C LEU A 15 -1.42 1.25 -7.43
N TYR A 16 -2.16 0.77 -6.43
CA TYR A 16 -1.89 1.03 -5.02
C TYR A 16 -1.27 -0.20 -4.35
N GLU A 17 -0.09 -0.02 -3.75
CA GLU A 17 0.80 -1.08 -3.22
C GLU A 17 1.21 -2.13 -4.27
N THR A 18 2.33 -2.83 -4.05
CA THR A 18 2.93 -3.73 -5.07
C THR A 18 3.27 -5.14 -4.57
N GLY A 19 3.07 -5.45 -3.30
CA GLY A 19 3.28 -6.81 -2.79
C GLY A 19 4.69 -7.08 -2.32
N ALA A 20 4.92 -8.35 -2.02
CA ALA A 20 6.17 -8.89 -1.50
C ALA A 20 7.33 -8.89 -2.51
N GLY A 21 7.05 -8.60 -3.78
CA GLY A 21 7.96 -8.92 -4.89
C GLY A 21 7.74 -10.35 -5.37
N LYS A 22 8.33 -10.65 -6.52
CA LYS A 22 8.19 -11.91 -7.22
C LYS A 22 8.98 -13.02 -6.55
N ASP A 23 8.48 -14.26 -6.64
CA ASP A 23 9.16 -15.46 -6.15
C ASP A 23 9.37 -15.40 -4.62
N TYR A 24 8.29 -15.13 -3.87
CA TYR A 24 8.28 -15.32 -2.42
C TYR A 24 8.24 -16.82 -2.08
N PRO A 25 8.99 -17.33 -1.09
CA PRO A 25 9.82 -16.60 -0.12
C PRO A 25 11.27 -16.33 -0.55
N GLU A 26 11.70 -16.77 -1.73
CA GLU A 26 13.09 -16.68 -2.19
C GLU A 26 13.61 -15.23 -2.22
N VAL A 27 12.78 -14.29 -2.67
CA VAL A 27 13.12 -12.86 -2.73
C VAL A 27 13.39 -12.22 -1.37
N TRP A 28 12.81 -12.76 -0.30
CA TRP A 28 13.02 -12.30 1.08
C TRP A 28 14.14 -13.06 1.79
N GLY A 29 14.41 -14.28 1.36
CA GLY A 29 15.31 -15.19 2.06
C GLY A 29 14.70 -15.78 3.33
N PRO A 30 15.30 -16.85 3.86
CA PRO A 30 14.66 -17.70 4.85
C PRO A 30 14.40 -17.01 6.19
N GLN A 31 15.26 -16.07 6.62
CA GLN A 31 15.09 -15.40 7.92
C GLN A 31 13.88 -14.47 7.95
N LEU A 32 13.67 -13.69 6.88
CA LEU A 32 12.53 -12.78 6.80
C LEU A 32 11.23 -13.54 6.54
N ALA A 33 11.29 -14.59 5.71
CA ALA A 33 10.13 -15.46 5.46
C ALA A 33 9.65 -16.22 6.70
N ASP A 34 10.54 -16.53 7.66
CA ASP A 34 10.16 -17.16 8.94
C ASP A 34 9.43 -16.17 9.87
N ILE A 35 9.85 -14.91 9.87
CA ILE A 35 9.24 -13.85 10.71
C ILE A 35 7.92 -13.36 10.10
N PHE A 36 7.89 -13.17 8.78
CA PHE A 36 6.78 -12.59 8.03
C PHE A 36 6.09 -13.64 7.12
N ALA A 37 5.88 -14.85 7.66
CA ALA A 37 5.36 -15.97 6.89
C ALA A 37 3.99 -15.67 6.24
N ARG A 38 3.90 -15.86 4.93
CA ARG A 38 2.63 -15.84 4.18
C ARG A 38 1.96 -17.21 4.25
N GLY A 39 0.67 -17.22 4.60
CA GLY A 39 -0.10 -18.46 4.75
C GLY A 39 -0.39 -19.18 3.42
N GLU A 40 -0.74 -18.44 2.38
CA GLU A 40 -0.98 -18.96 1.03
C GLU A 40 -0.10 -18.19 0.03
N HIS A 41 0.68 -18.92 -0.77
CA HIS A 41 1.42 -18.37 -1.89
C HIS A 41 1.29 -19.31 -3.09
N ASN A 42 0.87 -18.77 -4.22
CA ASN A 42 0.84 -19.45 -5.51
C ASN A 42 1.10 -18.40 -6.61
N GLU A 43 1.49 -18.85 -7.80
CA GLU A 43 1.79 -17.99 -8.96
C GLU A 43 0.62 -17.05 -9.30
N ASP A 44 -0.59 -17.51 -9.04
CA ASP A 44 -1.85 -16.82 -9.28
C ASP A 44 -2.08 -15.60 -8.36
N LEU A 45 -1.28 -15.47 -7.29
CA LEU A 45 -1.23 -14.35 -6.34
C LEU A 45 -0.04 -13.41 -6.58
N GLU A 46 0.81 -13.72 -7.58
CA GLU A 46 1.83 -12.77 -8.04
C GLU A 46 1.17 -11.54 -8.66
N LEU A 47 1.80 -10.38 -8.48
CA LEU A 47 1.19 -9.10 -8.86
C LEU A 47 0.82 -9.05 -10.35
N ASP A 48 1.75 -9.44 -11.23
CA ASP A 48 1.53 -9.45 -12.67
C ASP A 48 0.48 -10.50 -13.09
N ALA A 49 0.46 -11.67 -12.46
CA ALA A 49 -0.55 -12.69 -12.71
C ALA A 49 -1.96 -12.23 -12.25
N ALA A 50 -2.05 -11.58 -11.08
CA ALA A 50 -3.31 -11.05 -10.55
C ALA A 50 -3.87 -9.93 -11.44
N ILE A 51 -3.03 -9.02 -11.93
CA ILE A 51 -3.42 -8.00 -12.92
C ILE A 51 -3.88 -8.67 -14.23
N LYS A 52 -3.15 -9.70 -14.69
CA LYS A 52 -3.50 -10.42 -15.92
C LYS A 52 -4.88 -11.08 -15.87
N LYS A 53 -5.33 -11.53 -14.69
CA LYS A 53 -6.68 -12.09 -14.49
C LYS A 53 -7.79 -11.08 -14.79
N THR A 54 -7.54 -9.78 -14.63
CA THR A 54 -8.52 -8.73 -14.97
C THR A 54 -8.54 -8.40 -16.47
N GLY A 55 -7.68 -9.03 -17.27
CA GLY A 55 -7.54 -8.73 -18.70
C GLY A 55 -6.60 -7.57 -19.03
N HIS A 56 -5.84 -7.07 -18.05
CA HIS A 56 -4.85 -6.00 -18.21
C HIS A 56 -3.42 -6.52 -18.06
N ASP A 57 -2.42 -5.75 -18.49
CA ASP A 57 -1.01 -6.04 -18.27
C ASP A 57 -0.44 -5.07 -17.23
N ILE A 58 0.52 -5.51 -16.41
CA ILE A 58 1.23 -4.62 -15.48
C ILE A 58 1.89 -3.43 -16.18
N LYS A 59 2.22 -3.58 -17.48
CA LYS A 59 2.75 -2.50 -18.34
C LYS A 59 1.72 -1.41 -18.68
N ASP A 60 0.43 -1.65 -18.45
CA ASP A 60 -0.61 -0.67 -18.68
C ASP A 60 -0.68 0.39 -17.57
N VAL A 61 -0.09 0.10 -16.41
CA VAL A 61 -0.02 1.01 -15.26
C VAL A 61 0.70 2.31 -15.62
N LYS A 62 0.06 3.44 -15.26
CA LYS A 62 0.51 4.82 -15.53
C LYS A 62 0.99 5.54 -14.28
N GLY A 63 0.72 5.01 -13.10
CA GLY A 63 1.29 5.50 -11.85
C GLY A 63 1.14 4.47 -10.73
N VAL A 64 2.14 4.39 -9.87
CA VAL A 64 2.11 3.53 -8.67
C VAL A 64 2.04 4.43 -7.45
N ILE A 65 1.12 4.15 -6.55
CA ILE A 65 0.96 4.84 -5.27
C ILE A 65 1.34 3.83 -4.19
N ILE A 66 2.31 4.18 -3.35
CA ILE A 66 2.75 3.35 -2.25
C ILE A 66 2.26 3.97 -0.95
N GLY A 67 1.65 3.16 -0.08
CA GLY A 67 1.24 3.61 1.24
C GLY A 67 2.46 3.75 2.15
N HIS A 68 3.37 2.77 2.13
CA HIS A 68 4.67 2.88 2.77
C HIS A 68 5.67 1.86 2.21
N LEU A 69 6.95 1.98 2.56
CA LEU A 69 8.03 1.26 1.87
C LEU A 69 8.48 -0.03 2.57
N HIS A 70 7.63 -0.69 3.38
CA HIS A 70 7.98 -2.01 3.89
C HIS A 70 7.97 -3.09 2.79
N LEU A 71 8.70 -4.17 3.04
CA LEU A 71 9.04 -5.23 2.08
C LEU A 71 7.83 -5.86 1.37
N ASP A 72 6.71 -5.97 2.08
CA ASP A 72 5.48 -6.60 1.62
C ASP A 72 4.53 -5.67 0.88
N HIS A 73 4.87 -4.37 0.84
CA HIS A 73 4.17 -3.31 0.12
C HIS A 73 4.95 -2.84 -1.10
N ALA A 74 6.26 -2.65 -0.95
CA ALA A 74 7.16 -2.09 -1.96
C ALA A 74 7.96 -3.16 -2.73
N GLY A 75 7.84 -4.43 -2.39
CA GLY A 75 8.63 -5.51 -3.01
C GLY A 75 8.39 -5.65 -4.52
N GLY A 76 7.16 -5.44 -4.99
CA GLY A 76 6.81 -5.47 -6.42
C GLY A 76 7.22 -4.23 -7.21
N LEU A 77 7.89 -3.25 -6.62
CA LEU A 77 8.42 -2.10 -7.37
C LEU A 77 9.43 -2.52 -8.44
N GLU A 78 9.99 -3.72 -8.37
CA GLU A 78 10.91 -4.26 -9.36
C GLU A 78 10.35 -4.28 -10.80
N TYR A 79 9.03 -4.45 -10.96
CA TYR A 79 8.36 -4.45 -12.27
C TYR A 79 8.43 -3.08 -12.97
N PHE A 80 8.70 -2.00 -12.23
CA PHE A 80 8.71 -0.62 -12.75
C PHE A 80 10.12 -0.04 -12.91
N ARG A 81 11.17 -0.82 -12.62
CA ARG A 81 12.57 -0.35 -12.73
C ARG A 81 12.95 -0.08 -14.19
N GLY A 82 13.57 1.06 -14.43
CA GLY A 82 13.95 1.54 -15.76
C GLY A 82 12.78 2.01 -16.62
N THR A 83 11.57 2.12 -16.05
CA THR A 83 10.41 2.71 -16.72
C THR A 83 10.22 4.17 -16.29
N ASP A 84 9.45 4.93 -17.07
CA ASP A 84 9.07 6.31 -16.72
C ASP A 84 7.81 6.37 -15.83
N VAL A 85 7.29 5.23 -15.35
CA VAL A 85 6.07 5.19 -14.52
C VAL A 85 6.35 5.87 -13.17
N PRO A 86 5.66 6.97 -12.82
CA PRO A 86 5.87 7.65 -11.55
C PRO A 86 5.50 6.76 -10.37
N ILE A 87 6.39 6.70 -9.38
CA ILE A 87 6.18 6.06 -8.09
C ILE A 87 5.91 7.15 -7.05
N TYR A 88 4.65 7.33 -6.70
CA TYR A 88 4.19 8.25 -5.68
C TYR A 88 4.38 7.62 -4.30
N ASP A 89 5.24 8.23 -3.50
CA ASP A 89 5.49 7.89 -2.11
C ASP A 89 5.66 9.19 -1.30
N HIS A 90 5.30 9.18 -0.03
CA HIS A 90 5.45 10.39 0.77
C HIS A 90 6.92 10.68 1.05
N GLU A 91 7.34 11.95 0.97
CA GLU A 91 8.75 12.33 1.14
C GLU A 91 9.36 11.84 2.46
N ILE A 92 8.56 11.84 3.53
CA ILE A 92 8.96 11.37 4.87
C ILE A 92 9.26 9.87 4.84
N GLU A 93 8.44 9.09 4.12
CA GLU A 93 8.62 7.65 4.02
C GLU A 93 9.88 7.32 3.22
N LEU A 94 10.04 7.94 2.04
CA LEU A 94 11.21 7.76 1.19
C LEU A 94 12.52 8.05 1.95
N LYS A 95 12.56 9.15 2.71
CA LYS A 95 13.70 9.50 3.57
C LYS A 95 13.90 8.49 4.69
N ASN A 96 12.82 8.04 5.34
CA ASN A 96 12.88 7.06 6.42
C ASN A 96 13.38 5.70 5.93
N ALA A 97 12.90 5.22 4.79
CA ALA A 97 13.31 3.97 4.17
C ALA A 97 14.80 4.00 3.82
N PHE A 98 15.26 5.09 3.17
CA PHE A 98 16.68 5.28 2.86
C PHE A 98 17.53 5.32 4.12
N TYR A 99 17.14 6.11 5.14
CA TYR A 99 17.85 6.18 6.41
C TYR A 99 17.93 4.80 7.08
N SER A 100 16.81 4.08 7.17
CA SER A 100 16.73 2.75 7.79
C SER A 100 17.71 1.77 7.16
N VAL A 101 17.72 1.68 5.83
CA VAL A 101 18.65 0.84 5.09
C VAL A 101 20.11 1.30 5.26
N ALA A 102 20.39 2.59 5.15
CA ALA A 102 21.74 3.14 5.21
C ALA A 102 22.37 3.01 6.61
N SER A 103 21.60 3.25 7.67
CA SER A 103 22.07 3.17 9.06
C SER A 103 21.87 1.80 9.69
N LYS A 104 21.22 0.85 8.98
CA LYS A 104 20.90 -0.49 9.48
C LYS A 104 20.02 -0.48 10.73
N VAL A 105 19.09 0.47 10.79
CA VAL A 105 18.00 0.43 11.79
C VAL A 105 16.76 -0.17 11.12
N ASP A 106 15.89 -0.80 11.90
CA ASP A 106 14.69 -1.48 11.37
C ASP A 106 15.04 -2.49 10.25
N ILE A 107 16.09 -3.28 10.49
CA ILE A 107 16.60 -4.24 9.51
C ILE A 107 15.53 -5.27 9.18
N GLY A 108 15.31 -5.50 7.89
CA GLY A 108 14.45 -6.56 7.40
C GLY A 108 13.03 -6.11 7.08
N VAL A 109 12.62 -4.90 7.45
CA VAL A 109 11.34 -4.32 7.02
C VAL A 109 11.49 -3.44 5.79
N TYR A 110 12.61 -2.71 5.64
CA TYR A 110 12.97 -2.02 4.39
C TYR A 110 14.07 -2.78 3.65
N LEU A 111 13.91 -3.01 2.34
CA LEU A 111 14.88 -3.70 1.51
C LEU A 111 15.65 -2.73 0.59
N PRO A 112 16.98 -2.91 0.45
CA PRO A 112 17.80 -2.09 -0.45
C PRO A 112 17.50 -2.33 -1.94
N THR A 113 16.74 -3.36 -2.29
CA THR A 113 16.50 -3.80 -3.67
C THR A 113 15.72 -2.78 -4.48
N TYR A 114 14.68 -2.18 -3.88
CA TYR A 114 13.85 -1.13 -4.50
C TYR A 114 14.36 0.29 -4.22
N LEU A 115 15.22 0.52 -3.22
CA LEU A 115 15.78 1.85 -2.92
C LEU A 115 16.98 2.22 -3.82
N LYS A 116 16.83 2.09 -5.14
CA LYS A 116 17.84 2.48 -6.13
C LYS A 116 17.35 3.64 -6.99
N PHE A 117 18.26 4.26 -7.72
CA PHE A 117 17.99 5.42 -8.58
C PHE A 117 17.43 5.07 -9.97
N ASP A 118 16.84 3.88 -10.11
CA ASP A 118 16.25 3.40 -11.37
C ASP A 118 14.73 3.24 -11.31
N LEU A 119 14.09 3.79 -10.29
CA LEU A 119 12.65 4.04 -10.24
C LEU A 119 12.39 5.54 -10.41
N ASN A 120 11.29 5.89 -11.08
CA ASN A 120 10.86 7.27 -11.25
C ASN A 120 10.13 7.79 -10.00
N TRP A 121 10.88 7.98 -8.92
CA TRP A 121 10.36 8.47 -7.64
C TRP A 121 9.73 9.86 -7.78
N THR A 122 8.46 9.98 -7.42
CA THR A 122 7.68 11.23 -7.44
C THR A 122 7.19 11.52 -6.02
N PRO A 123 8.02 12.19 -5.18
CA PRO A 123 7.68 12.38 -3.78
C PRO A 123 6.44 13.27 -3.60
N LEU A 124 5.57 12.86 -2.68
CA LEU A 124 4.40 13.62 -2.23
C LEU A 124 4.76 14.50 -1.04
N TYR A 125 4.09 15.66 -0.93
CA TYR A 125 4.33 16.65 0.11
C TYR A 125 3.01 17.13 0.73
N GLY A 126 2.98 17.20 2.05
CA GLY A 126 1.84 17.69 2.82
C GLY A 126 0.86 16.59 3.23
N ASP A 127 -0.22 16.97 3.87
CA ASP A 127 -1.05 16.01 4.61
C ASP A 127 -2.11 15.33 3.73
N SER A 128 -2.52 15.95 2.62
CA SER A 128 -3.55 15.43 1.72
C SER A 128 -3.30 15.90 0.29
N ILE A 129 -3.04 14.96 -0.61
CA ILE A 129 -2.60 15.22 -1.98
C ILE A 129 -3.58 14.57 -2.96
N LEU A 130 -4.14 15.38 -3.86
CA LEU A 130 -4.93 14.87 -4.98
C LEU A 130 -3.98 14.34 -6.05
N ILE A 131 -4.02 13.03 -6.32
CA ILE A 131 -3.21 12.39 -7.36
C ILE A 131 -3.90 12.48 -8.71
N ALA A 132 -5.19 12.14 -8.75
CA ALA A 132 -6.05 12.22 -9.92
C ALA A 132 -7.48 12.49 -9.45
N ARG A 133 -8.41 12.77 -10.37
CA ARG A 133 -9.81 13.04 -9.98
C ARG A 133 -10.39 11.84 -9.24
N GLY A 134 -10.75 12.05 -7.97
CA GLY A 134 -11.31 10.99 -7.14
C GLY A 134 -10.26 10.07 -6.50
N ILE A 135 -8.96 10.33 -6.67
CA ILE A 135 -7.88 9.62 -5.97
C ILE A 135 -7.10 10.62 -5.13
N THR A 136 -7.23 10.51 -3.81
CA THR A 136 -6.53 11.36 -2.84
C THR A 136 -5.70 10.50 -1.90
N VAL A 137 -4.47 10.90 -1.67
CA VAL A 137 -3.58 10.27 -0.70
C VAL A 137 -3.51 11.14 0.55
N HIS A 138 -3.61 10.53 1.73
CA HIS A 138 -3.52 11.23 3.02
C HIS A 138 -2.34 10.70 3.82
N LEU A 139 -1.49 11.60 4.32
CA LEU A 139 -0.45 11.26 5.28
C LEU A 139 -1.10 10.81 6.59
N CYS A 140 -0.83 9.58 7.00
CA CYS A 140 -1.40 8.89 8.15
C CYS A 140 -0.30 8.16 8.95
N PRO A 141 0.63 8.91 9.56
CA PRO A 141 1.77 8.34 10.26
C PRO A 141 1.33 7.52 11.48
N GLY A 142 2.18 6.60 11.89
CA GLY A 142 2.00 5.83 13.11
C GLY A 142 2.67 4.47 13.04
N HIS A 143 2.31 3.66 12.04
CA HIS A 143 3.03 2.43 11.70
C HIS A 143 4.42 2.75 11.17
N THR A 144 4.50 3.61 10.15
CA THR A 144 5.75 4.27 9.75
C THR A 144 5.60 5.78 9.86
N PRO A 145 6.72 6.54 9.86
CA PRO A 145 6.67 8.00 9.91
C PRO A 145 6.01 8.64 8.69
N GLY A 146 6.02 7.97 7.53
CA GLY A 146 5.49 8.49 6.28
C GLY A 146 4.33 7.68 5.69
N LEU A 147 3.70 6.78 6.47
CA LEU A 147 2.59 5.97 5.98
C LEU A 147 1.48 6.87 5.41
N CYS A 148 1.00 6.49 4.24
CA CYS A 148 -0.12 7.09 3.55
C CYS A 148 -1.27 6.10 3.41
N ILE A 149 -2.50 6.59 3.56
CA ILE A 149 -3.71 5.90 3.14
C ILE A 149 -4.21 6.51 1.83
N MET A 150 -4.97 5.74 1.06
CA MET A 150 -5.60 6.25 -0.17
C MET A 150 -7.12 6.27 -0.04
N GLN A 151 -7.71 7.42 -0.35
CA GLN A 151 -9.13 7.56 -0.61
C GLN A 151 -9.38 7.47 -2.12
N VAL A 152 -10.30 6.59 -2.53
CA VAL A 152 -10.81 6.51 -3.90
C VAL A 152 -12.33 6.72 -3.92
N ASN A 153 -12.80 7.61 -4.80
CA ASN A 153 -14.22 7.92 -4.97
C ASN A 153 -14.73 7.30 -6.26
N LEU A 154 -15.44 6.19 -6.14
CA LEU A 154 -16.06 5.48 -7.26
C LEU A 154 -17.49 5.99 -7.50
N LYS A 155 -17.94 5.93 -8.75
CA LYS A 155 -19.19 6.56 -9.17
C LYS A 155 -20.41 5.83 -8.63
N GLU A 156 -20.40 4.50 -8.63
CA GLU A 156 -21.56 3.68 -8.25
C GLU A 156 -21.43 3.11 -6.83
N SER A 157 -20.22 2.74 -6.42
CA SER A 157 -19.94 2.06 -5.15
C SER A 157 -19.47 3.00 -4.04
N GLY A 158 -19.36 4.30 -4.33
CA GLY A 158 -19.09 5.37 -3.38
C GLY A 158 -17.61 5.50 -3.01
N THR A 159 -17.35 6.08 -1.84
CA THR A 159 -15.99 6.29 -1.33
C THR A 159 -15.42 5.02 -0.69
N TRP A 160 -14.15 4.76 -0.95
CA TRP A 160 -13.36 3.72 -0.32
C TRP A 160 -12.09 4.33 0.27
N ILE A 161 -11.66 3.82 1.42
CA ILE A 161 -10.42 4.18 2.10
C ILE A 161 -9.60 2.90 2.24
N LEU A 162 -8.45 2.86 1.55
CA LEU A 162 -7.47 1.80 1.66
C LEU A 162 -6.42 2.24 2.68
N THR A 163 -6.31 1.53 3.79
CA THR A 163 -5.59 2.05 4.96
C THR A 163 -4.12 1.65 5.01
N SER A 164 -3.63 0.84 4.05
CA SER A 164 -2.33 0.17 4.17
C SER A 164 -2.22 -0.46 5.58
N ASP A 165 -1.06 -0.32 6.21
CA ASP A 165 -0.79 -0.75 7.58
C ASP A 165 -1.19 0.26 8.65
N LEU A 166 -2.08 1.23 8.40
CA LEU A 166 -2.69 1.97 9.52
C LEU A 166 -3.56 1.05 10.38
N TYR A 167 -4.19 0.04 9.76
CA TYR A 167 -4.86 -1.06 10.44
C TYR A 167 -4.45 -2.38 9.79
N ILE A 168 -3.76 -3.24 10.54
CA ILE A 168 -3.30 -4.53 10.05
C ILE A 168 -4.47 -5.52 10.06
N VAL A 169 -5.21 -5.58 11.17
CA VAL A 169 -6.37 -6.47 11.36
C VAL A 169 -7.63 -5.70 11.79
N GLN A 170 -8.81 -6.32 11.62
CA GLN A 170 -10.11 -5.73 12.00
C GLN A 170 -10.13 -5.25 13.46
N GLU A 171 -9.48 -5.97 14.37
CA GLU A 171 -9.42 -5.60 15.78
C GLU A 171 -8.70 -4.26 16.02
N ASN A 172 -7.74 -3.87 15.18
CA ASN A 172 -7.10 -2.55 15.29
C ASN A 172 -8.13 -1.44 15.07
N TYR A 173 -8.97 -1.64 14.05
CA TYR A 173 -10.03 -0.71 13.67
C TYR A 173 -11.16 -0.67 14.71
N ASP A 174 -11.66 -1.84 15.11
CA ASP A 174 -12.84 -1.94 16.00
C ASP A 174 -12.56 -1.46 17.42
N ASN A 175 -11.36 -1.76 17.95
CA ASN A 175 -10.99 -1.42 19.31
C ASN A 175 -10.26 -0.07 19.43
N LEU A 176 -10.09 0.66 18.31
CA LEU A 176 -9.31 1.90 18.26
C LEU A 176 -7.90 1.70 18.85
N SER A 177 -7.27 0.58 18.48
CA SER A 177 -6.04 0.09 19.09
C SER A 177 -4.91 -0.02 18.08
N THR A 178 -3.73 0.42 18.49
CA THR A 178 -2.48 0.32 17.73
C THR A 178 -2.06 -1.14 17.54
N GLN A 179 -1.16 -1.39 16.61
CA GLN A 179 -0.72 -2.73 16.20
C GLN A 179 0.38 -3.31 17.11
N GLY A 180 0.39 -2.91 18.39
CA GLY A 180 1.45 -3.25 19.33
C GLY A 180 2.83 -2.80 18.83
N TRP A 181 3.77 -3.75 18.77
CA TRP A 181 5.17 -3.48 18.44
C TRP A 181 5.40 -2.97 16.99
N LEU A 182 4.41 -3.13 16.10
CA LEU A 182 4.50 -2.62 14.74
C LEU A 182 4.22 -1.11 14.66
N THR A 183 3.58 -0.52 15.66
CA THR A 183 3.37 0.93 15.72
C THR A 183 4.64 1.64 16.21
N ARG A 184 5.21 2.50 15.37
CA ARG A 184 6.40 3.31 15.67
C ARG A 184 6.08 4.59 16.45
N ASP A 185 4.91 5.18 16.21
CA ASP A 185 4.40 6.35 16.95
C ASP A 185 2.91 6.23 17.25
N HIS A 186 2.58 6.00 18.53
CA HIS A 186 1.20 5.84 19.00
C HIS A 186 0.40 7.15 18.94
N ALA A 187 1.04 8.30 19.16
CA ALA A 187 0.34 9.59 19.17
C ALA A 187 -0.02 10.01 17.74
N ALA A 188 0.91 9.82 16.81
CA ALA A 188 0.68 9.99 15.38
C ALA A 188 -0.41 9.03 14.88
N TRP A 189 -0.32 7.75 15.24
CA TRP A 189 -1.33 6.75 14.88
C TRP A 189 -2.73 7.15 15.35
N SER A 190 -2.86 7.68 16.59
CA SER A 190 -4.15 8.12 17.12
C SER A 190 -4.76 9.27 16.31
N GLN A 191 -3.94 10.20 15.82
CA GLN A 191 -4.38 11.31 14.95
C GLN A 191 -4.82 10.79 13.58
N SER A 192 -4.03 9.89 12.98
CA SER A 192 -4.35 9.21 11.72
C SER A 192 -5.67 8.42 11.81
N ASN A 193 -5.87 7.72 12.93
CA ASN A 193 -7.12 7.02 13.23
C ASN A 193 -8.32 7.98 13.27
N GLN A 194 -8.17 9.14 13.92
CA GLN A 194 -9.23 10.16 13.93
C GLN A 194 -9.56 10.65 12.52
N LEU A 195 -8.54 10.87 11.68
CA LEU A 195 -8.76 11.26 10.28
C LEU A 195 -9.59 10.22 9.53
N VAL A 196 -9.25 8.93 9.62
CA VAL A 196 -10.03 7.86 8.94
C VAL A 196 -11.49 7.87 9.38
N HIS A 197 -11.77 7.94 10.68
CA HIS A 197 -13.16 7.98 11.16
C HIS A 197 -13.89 9.26 10.74
N MET A 198 -13.21 10.40 10.67
CA MET A 198 -13.79 11.63 10.13
C MET A 198 -14.14 11.50 8.65
N LEU A 199 -13.22 10.97 7.83
CA LEU A 199 -13.45 10.70 6.42
C LEU A 199 -14.61 9.72 6.23
N GLN A 200 -14.62 8.62 6.98
CA GLN A 200 -15.70 7.63 6.94
C GLN A 200 -17.05 8.25 7.30
N LYS A 201 -17.11 9.04 8.37
CA LYS A 201 -18.34 9.73 8.80
C LYS A 201 -18.81 10.75 7.76
N ALA A 202 -17.90 11.48 7.12
CA ALA A 202 -18.22 12.51 6.15
C ALA A 202 -18.70 11.95 4.81
N THR A 203 -18.18 10.80 4.39
CA THR A 203 -18.37 10.25 3.04
C THR A 203 -19.18 8.96 3.00
N GLY A 204 -19.41 8.31 4.14
CA GLY A 204 -19.95 6.95 4.19
C GLY A 204 -18.97 5.90 3.66
N ALA A 205 -17.67 6.17 3.70
CA ALA A 205 -16.67 5.30 3.06
C ALA A 205 -16.68 3.86 3.57
N LYS A 206 -16.38 2.94 2.66
CA LYS A 206 -15.94 1.58 3.00
C LYS A 206 -14.46 1.62 3.33
N VAL A 207 -14.04 0.94 4.39
CA VAL A 207 -12.65 0.91 4.84
C VAL A 207 -12.07 -0.47 4.57
N ILE A 208 -10.91 -0.51 3.91
CA ILE A 208 -10.17 -1.73 3.58
C ILE A 208 -8.85 -1.72 4.33
N LEU A 209 -8.65 -2.76 5.13
CA LEU A 209 -7.53 -2.93 6.06
C LEU A 209 -6.37 -3.65 5.36
N GLY A 210 -5.13 -3.52 5.87
CA GLY A 210 -3.93 -3.99 5.17
C GLY A 210 -3.76 -5.51 5.09
N HIS A 211 -4.09 -6.24 6.17
CA HIS A 211 -3.71 -7.66 6.33
C HIS A 211 -4.77 -8.58 6.93
N ASP A 212 -6.03 -8.13 7.00
CA ASP A 212 -7.11 -9.00 7.48
C ASP A 212 -7.71 -9.82 6.35
N ARG A 213 -7.34 -11.11 6.27
CA ARG A 213 -7.90 -12.03 5.26
C ARG A 213 -9.41 -12.14 5.37
N ASN A 214 -9.97 -12.22 6.58
CA ASN A 214 -11.41 -12.39 6.76
C ASN A 214 -12.17 -11.11 6.41
N ALA A 215 -11.58 -9.93 6.60
CA ALA A 215 -12.12 -8.68 6.08
C ALA A 215 -12.05 -8.64 4.56
N LEU A 216 -10.89 -8.94 3.97
CA LEU A 216 -10.70 -8.92 2.52
C LEU A 216 -11.68 -9.85 1.78
N MET A 217 -11.88 -11.08 2.29
CA MET A 217 -12.76 -12.07 1.64
C MET A 217 -14.26 -11.69 1.66
N ARG A 218 -14.64 -10.60 2.35
CA ARG A 218 -16.01 -10.03 2.27
C ARG A 218 -16.22 -9.15 1.03
N HIS A 219 -15.16 -8.89 0.27
CA HIS A 219 -15.17 -8.05 -0.92
C HIS A 219 -14.97 -8.89 -2.20
N LYS A 220 -15.34 -8.28 -3.32
CA LYS A 220 -15.01 -8.79 -4.65
C LYS A 220 -13.50 -8.73 -4.84
N LEU A 221 -12.92 -9.82 -5.34
CA LEU A 221 -11.51 -9.93 -5.68
C LEU A 221 -11.37 -10.10 -7.19
N ALA A 222 -10.21 -9.73 -7.74
CA ALA A 222 -9.91 -9.91 -9.15
C ALA A 222 -10.27 -11.34 -9.61
N PRO A 223 -11.03 -11.49 -10.71
CA PRO A 223 -11.31 -10.49 -11.74
C PRO A 223 -12.56 -9.63 -11.51
N GLU A 224 -13.30 -9.83 -10.43
CA GLU A 224 -14.46 -9.00 -10.11
C GLU A 224 -14.03 -7.60 -9.62
N TYR A 225 -14.87 -6.59 -9.87
CA TYR A 225 -14.55 -5.20 -9.60
C TYR A 225 -15.74 -4.38 -9.07
N TYR A 226 -15.44 -3.14 -8.69
CA TYR A 226 -16.38 -2.13 -8.23
C TYR A 226 -16.31 -0.91 -9.17
N GLU A 227 -17.46 -0.28 -9.43
CA GLU A 227 -17.61 0.95 -10.24
C GLU A 227 -18.03 2.14 -9.39
#